data_AF-A0A382W7P8-F1
#
_entry.id   AF-A0A382W7P8-F1
#
_cell.length_a   1.000
_cell.length_b   1.000
_cell.length_c   1.000
_cell.angle_alpha   90.00
_cell.angle_beta   90.00
_cell.angle_gamma   90.00
#
_symmetry.space_group_name_H-M   'P 1'
#
loop_
_entity.id
_entity.type
_entity.pdbx_description
1 polymer ?
#
loop_
_entity_poly.entity_id
_entity_poly.type
_entity_poly.pdbx_seq_one_letter_code
_entity_poly.pdbx_strand_id
1 'polypeptide(L)'
;SKIQLPEMDYVITSPPYWDMLNMKGAEVQAARRSKGLKTNYSDSESDLGNLDNYAEFLDALIEIYKQTVKTLKPGGHMTIVVKNIKKKGSHYPLAFDLTESLKEFLELKHVGFWCQDDLQIAPYGYKHTWVSNTFHHYCLTFLKP
;
A
#
# COMPACT_ATOMS: atom_id res chain seq x y z
N SER A 1 15.54 -22.27 -3.86
CA SER A 1 14.70 -23.07 -4.78
C SER A 1 13.77 -22.11 -5.52
N LYS A 2 13.69 -22.17 -6.85
CA LYS A 2 12.69 -21.38 -7.59
C LYS A 2 11.35 -22.09 -7.47
N ILE A 3 10.34 -21.41 -6.92
CA ILE A 3 8.97 -21.90 -6.96
C ILE A 3 8.54 -21.87 -8.43
N GLN A 4 8.17 -23.01 -9.01
CA GLN A 4 7.55 -23.07 -10.33
C GLN A 4 6.07 -22.74 -10.16
N LEU A 5 5.72 -21.50 -10.45
CA LEU A 5 4.32 -21.07 -10.53
C LEU A 5 3.86 -21.15 -12.00
N PRO A 6 2.60 -21.55 -12.26
CA PRO A 6 2.01 -21.38 -13.58
C PRO A 6 1.91 -19.90 -13.95
N GLU A 7 1.68 -19.59 -15.22
CA GLU A 7 1.27 -18.24 -15.59
C GLU A 7 -0.09 -17.93 -14.94
N MET A 8 -0.23 -16.72 -14.42
CA MET A 8 -1.40 -16.26 -13.69
C MET A 8 -2.31 -15.45 -14.62
N ASP A 9 -3.61 -15.72 -14.54
CA ASP A 9 -4.63 -14.90 -15.21
C ASP A 9 -4.90 -13.58 -14.49
N TYR A 10 -4.77 -13.62 -13.16
CA TYR A 10 -5.12 -12.51 -12.28
C TYR A 10 -4.23 -12.48 -11.05
N VAL A 11 -3.76 -11.29 -10.67
CA VAL A 11 -3.09 -11.03 -9.39
C VAL A 11 -3.90 -10.00 -8.62
N ILE A 12 -4.17 -10.26 -7.35
CA ILE A 12 -4.67 -9.26 -6.41
C ILE A 12 -3.68 -9.15 -5.26
N THR A 13 -3.33 -7.92 -4.89
CA THR A 13 -2.33 -7.68 -3.85
C THR A 13 -2.58 -6.38 -3.12
N SER A 14 -1.91 -6.22 -1.99
CA SER A 14 -1.82 -4.96 -1.25
C SER A 14 -0.35 -4.82 -0.82
N PRO A 15 0.29 -3.66 -1.03
CA PRO A 15 1.68 -3.51 -0.65
C PRO A 15 1.85 -3.56 0.87
N PRO A 16 3.03 -3.97 1.38
CA PRO A 16 3.38 -3.68 2.76
C PRO A 16 3.36 -2.16 2.92
N TYR A 17 2.54 -1.66 3.84
CA TYR A 17 2.42 -0.24 4.08
C TYR A 17 3.73 0.33 4.61
N TRP A 18 4.24 1.39 3.97
CA TRP A 18 5.46 2.10 4.31
C TRP A 18 5.54 2.46 5.79
N ASP A 19 6.20 1.61 6.58
CA ASP A 19 6.56 1.87 7.97
C ASP A 19 5.38 2.30 8.90
N MET A 20 4.13 2.13 8.43
CA MET A 20 2.97 2.68 9.15
C MET A 20 2.72 1.94 10.47
N LEU A 21 3.37 0.79 10.68
CA LEU A 21 3.36 0.07 11.95
C LEU A 21 4.39 0.61 12.97
N ASN A 22 5.51 1.23 12.56
CA ASN A 22 6.43 1.85 13.52
C ASN A 22 6.02 3.28 13.88
N MET A 23 4.96 3.83 13.27
CA MET A 23 4.36 5.08 13.75
C MET A 23 3.87 4.88 15.19
N LYS A 24 4.54 5.54 16.13
CA LYS A 24 4.23 5.54 17.57
C LYS A 24 2.90 6.26 17.87
N GLY A 25 1.78 5.64 17.50
CA GLY A 25 0.47 6.01 18.01
C GLY A 25 0.27 5.38 19.39
N ALA A 26 0.15 6.22 20.43
CA ALA A 26 0.09 5.79 21.83
C ALA A 26 -1.04 4.77 22.10
N GLU A 27 -2.18 4.89 21.43
CA GLU A 27 -3.36 4.06 21.68
C GLU A 27 -3.36 2.75 20.90
N VAL A 28 -2.94 2.76 19.63
CA VAL A 28 -2.89 1.57 18.78
C VAL A 28 -1.82 0.59 19.23
N GLN A 29 -0.65 1.09 19.69
CA GLN A 29 0.38 0.22 20.27
C GLN A 29 -0.03 -0.34 21.63
N ALA A 30 -0.71 0.44 22.48
CA ALA A 30 -1.20 -0.05 23.78
C ALA A 30 -2.22 -1.19 23.60
N ALA A 31 -3.16 -1.04 22.66
CA ALA A 31 -4.16 -2.06 22.33
C ALA A 31 -3.56 -3.32 21.67
N ARG A 32 -2.46 -3.19 20.92
CA ARG A 32 -1.75 -4.34 20.33
C ARG A 32 -0.89 -5.07 21.36
N ARG A 33 -0.22 -4.33 22.26
CA ARG A 33 0.55 -4.88 23.40
C ARG A 33 -0.35 -5.64 24.36
N SER A 34 -1.53 -5.11 24.68
CA SER A 34 -2.50 -5.81 25.55
C SER A 34 -3.06 -7.10 24.91
N LYS A 35 -3.02 -7.21 23.59
CA LYS A 35 -3.47 -8.39 22.82
C LYS A 35 -2.33 -9.31 22.36
N GLY A 36 -1.07 -9.05 22.72
CA GLY A 36 0.09 -9.86 22.31
C GLY A 36 0.37 -9.89 20.81
N LEU A 37 -0.12 -8.89 20.06
CA LEU A 37 0.03 -8.84 18.59
C LEU A 37 1.37 -8.20 18.20
N LYS A 38 2.02 -8.74 17.15
CA LYS A 38 3.28 -8.21 16.63
C LYS A 38 3.15 -6.72 16.29
N THR A 39 4.13 -5.94 16.74
CA THR A 39 4.21 -4.49 16.52
C THR A 39 5.03 -4.13 15.27
N ASN A 40 5.86 -5.05 14.78
CA ASN A 40 6.69 -4.88 13.58
C ASN A 40 6.51 -6.09 12.64
N TYR A 41 6.65 -5.89 11.31
CA TYR A 41 6.59 -6.97 10.32
C TYR A 41 7.87 -7.82 10.31
N SER A 42 9.06 -7.19 10.40
CA SER A 42 10.35 -7.86 10.60
C SER A 42 11.46 -6.89 11.04
N ASP A 43 12.60 -7.41 11.50
CA ASP A 43 13.84 -6.64 11.79
C ASP A 43 14.83 -6.66 10.59
N SER A 44 14.38 -7.05 9.40
CA SER A 44 15.24 -7.22 8.22
C SER A 44 15.54 -5.87 7.54
N GLU A 45 16.79 -5.61 7.15
CA GLU A 45 17.18 -4.43 6.35
C GLU A 45 16.48 -4.36 4.98
N SER A 46 15.95 -5.49 4.50
CA SER A 46 15.15 -5.59 3.28
C SER A 46 13.64 -5.35 3.48
N ASP A 47 13.21 -4.99 4.69
CA ASP A 47 11.82 -4.63 4.97
C ASP A 47 11.55 -3.21 4.43
N LEU A 48 10.62 -3.09 3.50
CA LEU A 48 10.12 -1.80 2.99
C LEU A 48 9.56 -0.91 4.10
N GLY A 49 9.24 -1.49 5.25
CA GLY A 49 8.90 -0.80 6.48
C GLY A 49 10.04 -0.02 7.13
N ASN A 50 11.29 -0.16 6.69
CA ASN A 50 12.45 0.54 7.30
C ASN A 50 12.98 1.72 6.47
N LEU A 51 12.45 1.94 5.26
CA LEU A 51 12.87 3.05 4.42
C LEU A 51 12.37 4.37 5.00
N ASP A 52 13.24 5.37 5.17
CA ASP A 52 12.83 6.70 5.66
C ASP A 52 12.41 7.65 4.52
N ASN A 53 12.65 7.26 3.27
CA ASN A 53 12.39 8.04 2.07
C ASN A 53 11.22 7.46 1.25
N TYR A 54 10.24 8.32 0.94
CA TYR A 54 9.06 7.94 0.15
C TYR A 54 9.41 7.47 -1.26
N ALA A 55 10.38 8.13 -1.91
CA ALA A 55 10.78 7.79 -3.27
C ALA A 55 11.41 6.40 -3.31
N GLU A 56 12.31 6.08 -2.38
CA GLU A 56 12.92 4.75 -2.27
C GLU A 56 11.87 3.66 -2.00
N PHE A 57 10.89 3.95 -1.14
CA PHE A 57 9.77 3.05 -0.91
C PHE A 57 8.96 2.79 -2.18
N LEU A 58 8.62 3.86 -2.91
CA LEU A 58 7.87 3.78 -4.16
C LEU A 58 8.63 2.97 -5.21
N ASP A 59 9.92 3.25 -5.41
CA ASP A 59 10.79 2.56 -6.36
C ASP A 59 10.89 1.07 -6.06
N ALA A 60 11.05 0.71 -4.78
CA ALA A 60 11.12 -0.67 -4.38
C ALA A 60 9.77 -1.41 -4.55
N LEU A 61 8.63 -0.73 -4.33
CA LEU A 61 7.31 -1.26 -4.67
C LEU A 61 7.18 -1.53 -6.17
N ILE A 62 7.59 -0.56 -7.00
CA ILE A 62 7.51 -0.67 -8.46
C ILE A 62 8.34 -1.87 -8.94
N GLU A 63 9.53 -2.10 -8.37
CA GLU A 63 10.35 -3.26 -8.72
C GLU A 63 9.67 -4.58 -8.34
N ILE A 64 9.05 -4.67 -7.16
CA ILE A 64 8.25 -5.84 -6.78
C ILE A 64 7.11 -6.09 -7.79
N TYR A 65 6.41 -5.04 -8.20
CA TYR A 65 5.33 -5.15 -9.18
C TYR A 65 5.84 -5.53 -10.57
N LYS A 66 7.01 -5.04 -11.00
CA LYS A 66 7.67 -5.48 -12.24
C LYS A 66 7.94 -6.99 -12.21
N GLN A 67 8.43 -7.53 -11.10
CA GLN A 67 8.64 -8.98 -10.95
C GLN A 67 7.32 -9.75 -10.91
N THR A 68 6.31 -9.21 -10.23
CA THR A 68 4.96 -9.81 -10.15
C THR A 68 4.30 -9.89 -11.52
N VAL A 69 4.39 -8.84 -12.33
CA VAL A 69 3.81 -8.81 -13.69
C VAL A 69 4.47 -9.82 -14.62
N LYS A 70 5.71 -10.25 -14.37
CA LYS A 70 6.34 -11.33 -15.15
C LYS A 70 5.61 -12.67 -14.98
N THR A 71 4.89 -12.88 -13.88
CA THR A 71 4.11 -14.11 -13.68
C THR A 71 2.72 -14.05 -14.29
N LEU A 72 2.24 -12.88 -14.71
CA LEU A 72 0.97 -12.75 -15.44
C LEU A 72 1.13 -13.13 -16.90
N LYS A 73 0.14 -13.79 -17.49
CA LYS A 73 0.08 -13.96 -18.95
C LYS A 73 -0.25 -12.64 -19.66
N PRO A 74 0.10 -12.45 -20.95
CA PRO A 74 -0.49 -11.39 -21.77
C PRO A 74 -2.02 -11.44 -21.72
N GLY A 75 -2.66 -10.28 -21.53
CA GLY A 75 -4.10 -10.17 -21.28
C GLY A 75 -4.52 -10.45 -19.83
N GLY A 76 -3.59 -10.81 -18.94
CA GLY A 76 -3.83 -10.98 -17.50
C GLY A 76 -3.99 -9.65 -16.77
N HIS A 77 -4.63 -9.68 -15.59
CA HIS A 77 -4.92 -8.46 -14.83
C HIS A 77 -4.22 -8.43 -13.48
N MET A 78 -3.88 -7.24 -13.01
CA MET A 78 -3.40 -7.01 -11.65
C MET A 78 -4.24 -5.96 -10.95
N THR A 79 -4.76 -6.27 -9.76
CA THR A 79 -5.39 -5.28 -8.88
C THR A 79 -4.55 -5.03 -7.64
N ILE A 80 -4.21 -3.77 -7.41
CA ILE A 80 -3.47 -3.31 -6.25
C ILE A 80 -4.43 -2.54 -5.33
N VAL A 81 -4.62 -3.05 -4.11
CA VAL A 81 -5.43 -2.41 -3.07
C VAL A 81 -4.50 -1.58 -2.18
N VAL A 82 -4.65 -0.25 -2.23
CA VAL A 82 -3.73 0.68 -1.57
C VAL A 82 -4.45 1.86 -0.93
N LYS A 83 -3.82 2.49 0.06
CA LYS A 83 -4.27 3.73 0.69
C LYS A 83 -3.20 4.80 0.50
N ASN A 84 -3.63 6.05 0.38
CA ASN A 84 -2.71 7.17 0.52
C ASN A 84 -2.17 7.23 1.95
N ILE A 85 -0.90 7.61 2.09
CA ILE A 85 -0.18 7.56 3.35
C ILE A 85 -0.19 8.95 4.00
N LYS A 86 -0.36 8.99 5.32
CA LYS A 86 -0.17 10.20 6.14
C LYS A 86 0.97 9.93 7.10
N LYS A 87 2.09 10.63 6.98
CA LYS A 87 3.27 10.46 7.84
C LYS A 87 3.84 11.84 8.20
N LYS A 88 4.04 12.10 9.50
CA LYS A 88 4.63 13.34 10.05
C LYS A 88 3.98 14.64 9.52
N GLY A 89 2.67 14.65 9.32
CA GLY A 89 1.92 15.82 8.83
C GLY A 89 1.89 15.96 7.30
N SER A 90 2.62 15.13 6.57
CA SER A 90 2.61 15.08 5.11
C SER A 90 1.63 14.03 4.59
N HIS A 91 1.00 14.33 3.46
CA HIS A 91 0.15 13.43 2.70
C HIS A 91 0.89 12.94 1.46
N TYR A 92 1.03 11.63 1.32
CA TYR A 92 1.64 10.99 0.18
C TYR A 92 0.56 10.31 -0.68
N PRO A 93 0.36 10.77 -1.92
CA PRO A 93 -0.70 10.29 -2.81
C PRO A 93 -0.33 8.94 -3.46
N LEU A 94 0.03 7.94 -2.66
CA LEU A 94 0.57 6.66 -3.12
C LEU A 94 -0.25 5.98 -4.22
N ALA A 95 -1.58 6.04 -4.17
CA ALA A 95 -2.42 5.45 -5.21
C ALA A 95 -2.18 6.09 -6.59
N PHE A 96 -1.95 7.40 -6.61
CA PHE A 96 -1.72 8.17 -7.82
C PHE A 96 -0.30 7.99 -8.33
N ASP A 97 0.68 8.06 -7.43
CA ASP A 97 2.09 7.88 -7.79
C ASP A 97 2.36 6.48 -8.34
N LEU A 98 1.80 5.43 -7.72
CA LEU A 98 1.84 4.07 -8.26
C LEU A 98 1.16 3.99 -9.62
N THR A 99 0.00 4.64 -9.79
CA THR A 99 -0.72 4.59 -11.06
C THR A 99 0.12 5.16 -12.19
N GLU A 100 0.79 6.28 -11.96
CA GLU A 100 1.61 6.92 -12.99
C GLU A 100 2.84 6.06 -13.36
N SER A 101 3.55 5.53 -12.37
CA SER A 101 4.73 4.69 -12.64
C SER A 101 4.37 3.35 -13.28
N LEU A 102 3.26 2.72 -12.91
CA LEU A 102 2.86 1.42 -13.46
C LEU A 102 2.32 1.52 -14.89
N LYS A 103 1.80 2.69 -15.30
CA LYS A 103 1.36 2.94 -16.68
C LYS A 103 2.48 2.86 -17.72
N GLU A 104 3.74 2.90 -17.30
CA GLU A 104 4.88 2.71 -18.20
C GLU A 104 4.94 1.29 -18.81
N PHE A 105 4.36 0.29 -18.15
CA PHE A 105 4.42 -1.11 -18.58
C PHE A 105 3.13 -1.91 -18.41
N LEU A 106 2.06 -1.27 -17.93
CA LEU A 106 0.72 -1.83 -17.82
C LEU A 106 -0.32 -0.82 -18.32
N GLU A 107 -1.48 -1.32 -18.74
CA GLU A 107 -2.61 -0.46 -19.07
C GLU A 107 -3.54 -0.31 -17.87
N LEU A 108 -3.75 0.92 -17.38
CA LEU A 108 -4.79 1.18 -16.38
C LEU A 108 -6.17 0.91 -16.97
N LYS A 109 -6.95 0.05 -16.32
CA LYS A 109 -8.33 -0.29 -16.74
C LYS A 109 -9.38 0.32 -15.84
N HIS A 110 -9.14 0.37 -14.54
CA HIS A 110 -10.14 0.87 -13.60
C HIS A 110 -9.50 1.34 -12.29
N VAL A 111 -10.18 2.30 -11.64
CA VAL A 111 -9.92 2.71 -10.26
C VAL A 111 -11.21 2.54 -9.47
N GLY A 112 -11.27 1.50 -8.65
CA GLY A 112 -12.36 1.26 -7.72
C GLY A 112 -12.09 1.85 -6.34
N PHE A 113 -13.15 2.01 -5.54
CA PHE A 113 -13.06 2.46 -4.16
C PHE A 113 -13.67 1.41 -3.24
N TRP A 114 -12.87 0.91 -2.30
CA TRP A 114 -13.38 0.11 -1.21
C TRP A 114 -13.59 1.00 0.02
N CYS A 115 -14.84 1.43 0.20
CA CYS A 115 -15.28 2.24 1.34
C CYS A 115 -15.44 1.38 2.60
N GLN A 116 -15.04 1.94 3.73
CA GLN A 116 -15.15 1.35 5.07
C GLN A 116 -16.14 2.16 5.90
N ASP A 117 -17.18 1.50 6.39
CA ASP A 117 -18.23 2.07 7.24
C ASP A 117 -18.05 1.73 8.72
N ASP A 118 -17.02 0.95 9.06
CA ASP A 118 -16.70 0.48 10.40
C ASP A 118 -15.70 1.38 11.16
N LEU A 119 -15.23 2.46 10.53
CA LEU A 119 -14.26 3.38 11.09
C LEU A 119 -14.93 4.61 11.73
N GLN A 120 -14.52 4.94 12.95
CA GLN A 120 -15.00 6.14 13.63
C GLN A 120 -14.41 7.41 13.03
N ILE A 121 -15.22 8.47 12.99
CA ILE A 121 -14.77 9.82 12.63
C ILE A 121 -14.07 10.43 13.83
N ALA A 122 -12.83 10.87 13.62
CA ALA A 122 -12.10 11.68 14.59
C ALA A 122 -11.89 13.11 14.08
N PRO A 123 -11.99 14.13 14.95
CA PRO A 123 -11.78 15.53 14.59
C PRO A 123 -10.27 15.85 14.53
N TYR A 124 -9.54 15.16 13.66
CA TYR A 124 -8.10 15.39 13.51
C TYR A 124 -7.83 16.85 13.11
N GLY A 125 -6.83 17.47 13.75
CA GLY A 125 -6.43 18.86 13.48
C GLY A 125 -7.37 19.94 14.02
N TYR A 126 -8.37 19.58 14.85
CA TYR A 126 -9.33 20.54 15.44
C TYR A 126 -8.64 21.80 16.00
N LYS A 127 -9.16 22.98 15.61
CA LYS A 127 -8.65 24.33 15.94
C LYS A 127 -7.27 24.70 15.38
N HIS A 128 -6.61 23.83 14.60
CA HIS A 128 -5.25 24.08 14.12
C HIS A 128 -5.07 23.89 12.61
N THR A 129 -5.57 22.81 12.02
CA THR A 129 -5.35 22.50 10.60
C THR A 129 -6.37 21.50 10.05
N TRP A 130 -6.45 21.38 8.73
CA TRP A 130 -7.26 20.36 8.08
C TRP A 130 -6.53 19.01 8.10
N VAL A 131 -7.15 18.00 8.72
CA VAL A 131 -6.69 16.62 8.63
C VAL A 131 -7.89 15.75 8.29
N SER A 132 -7.87 15.14 7.10
CA SER A 132 -8.97 14.27 6.69
C SER A 132 -8.98 12.97 7.50
N ASN A 133 -10.15 12.35 7.61
CA ASN A 133 -10.22 10.92 7.91
C ASN A 133 -9.95 10.12 6.61
N THR A 134 -9.53 8.87 6.75
CA THR A 134 -9.31 7.97 5.59
C THR A 134 -10.24 6.78 5.74
N PHE A 135 -11.28 6.71 4.91
CA PHE A 135 -12.32 5.70 4.98
C PHE A 135 -12.40 4.83 3.73
N HIS A 136 -11.38 4.87 2.88
CA HIS A 136 -11.38 4.08 1.65
C HIS A 136 -10.00 3.56 1.31
N HIS A 137 -9.99 2.46 0.56
CA HIS A 137 -8.84 2.03 -0.22
C HIS A 137 -9.13 2.29 -1.70
N TYR A 138 -8.06 2.54 -2.45
CA TYR A 138 -8.07 2.53 -3.91
C TYR A 138 -7.81 1.10 -4.37
N CYS A 139 -8.63 0.62 -5.28
CA CYS A 139 -8.45 -0.65 -5.98
C CYS A 139 -8.02 -0.32 -7.41
N LEU A 140 -6.72 -0.32 -7.67
CA LEU A 140 -6.14 0.04 -8.97
C LEU A 140 -6.02 -1.21 -9.83
N THR A 141 -6.80 -1.31 -10.90
CA THR A 141 -6.80 -2.48 -11.80
C THR A 141 -6.10 -2.16 -13.11
N PHE A 142 -5.10 -2.98 -13.43
CA PHE A 142 -4.27 -2.90 -14.62
C PHE A 142 -4.37 -4.17 -15.46
N LEU A 143 -4.15 -4.04 -16.77
CA LEU A 143 -3.97 -5.13 -17.72
C LEU A 143 -2.49 -5.22 -18.10
N LYS A 144 -1.95 -6.44 -18.18
CA LYS A 144 -0.69 -6.73 -18.86
C LYS A 144 -0.95 -6.88 -20.37
N PRO A 145 -0.35 -6.04 -21.22
CA PRO A 145 -0.45 -6.19 -22.67
C PRO A 145 0.01 -7.56 -23.19
#